data_AF-A0A7S2NWA8-F1
#
_entry.id   AF-A0A7S2NWA8-F1
#
_cell.length_a   1.000
_cell.length_b   1.000
_cell.length_c   1.000
_cell.angle_alpha   90.00
_cell.angle_beta   90.00
_cell.angle_gamma   90.00
#
_symmetry.space_group_name_H-M   'P 1'
#
loop_
_entity.id
_entity.type
_entity.pdbx_description
1 polymer ?
#
loop_
_entity_poly.entity_id
_entity_poly.type
_entity_poly.pdbx_seq_one_letter_code
_entity_poly.pdbx_strand_id
1 'polypeptide(L)'
;HDEAVLRKIIRDNNFSTGLARQIWSTYRHQTVTKETKLRKQDIDRMMDMPLKLHMKISAEMYKSALQHMPVFAKAAKVCSDEVPLITHHTLTEHLGSPQQEVFHSNSCIGAAICLVQGSMGYQIANSDEPGEKEQYSLKENEWVCEGA
;
A
#
# COMPACT_ATOMS: atom_id res chain seq x y z
N HIS A 1 -9.36 21.63 10.78
CA HIS A 1 -8.16 22.09 11.53
C HIS A 1 -6.91 21.78 10.72
N ASP A 2 -6.74 20.53 10.29
CA ASP A 2 -5.59 20.02 9.52
C ASP A 2 -5.33 20.74 8.18
N GLU A 3 -6.37 21.10 7.41
CA GLU A 3 -6.19 21.89 6.18
C GLU A 3 -5.47 23.23 6.41
N ALA A 4 -5.75 23.92 7.52
CA ALA A 4 -5.14 25.21 7.83
C ALA A 4 -3.66 25.04 8.22
N VAL A 5 -3.33 23.95 8.92
CA VAL A 5 -1.95 23.59 9.27
C VAL A 5 -1.16 23.24 8.02
N LEU A 6 -1.72 22.44 7.11
CA LEU A 6 -1.07 22.07 5.86
C LEU A 6 -0.76 23.29 4.98
N ARG A 7 -1.72 24.22 4.84
CA ARG A 7 -1.50 25.49 4.12
C ARG A 7 -0.37 26.32 4.75
N LYS A 8 -0.32 26.37 6.08
CA LYS A 8 0.75 27.06 6.81
C LYS A 8 2.11 26.43 6.50
N ILE A 9 2.24 25.10 6.55
CA ILE A 9 3.49 24.39 6.24
C ILE A 9 3.94 24.66 4.80
N ILE A 10 3.04 24.54 3.83
CA ILE A 10 3.36 24.78 2.41
C ILE A 10 3.92 26.19 2.21
N ARG A 11 3.29 27.19 2.84
CA ARG A 11 3.72 28.58 2.78
C ARG A 11 5.06 28.80 3.49
N ASP A 12 5.20 28.28 4.70
CA ASP A 12 6.36 28.53 5.56
C ASP A 12 7.64 27.83 5.01
N ASN A 13 7.50 26.81 4.16
CA ASN A 13 8.62 26.07 3.56
C ASN A 13 8.90 26.40 2.07
N ASN A 14 8.22 27.41 1.49
CA ASN A 14 8.43 27.83 0.10
C ASN A 14 8.37 26.70 -0.94
N PHE A 15 7.43 25.76 -0.79
CA PHE A 15 7.28 24.69 -1.78
C PHE A 15 6.91 25.25 -3.15
N SER A 16 7.40 24.59 -4.21
CA SER A 16 7.01 24.92 -5.57
C SER A 16 5.49 24.72 -5.75
N THR A 17 4.88 25.52 -6.63
CA THR A 17 3.44 25.41 -6.91
C THR A 17 3.03 24.00 -7.36
N GLY A 18 3.91 23.31 -8.09
CA GLY A 18 3.69 21.93 -8.52
C GLY A 18 3.64 20.95 -7.34
N LEU A 19 4.64 21.00 -6.46
CA LEU A 19 4.73 20.15 -5.28
C LEU A 19 3.58 20.44 -4.30
N ALA A 20 3.26 21.71 -4.06
CA ALA A 20 2.15 22.12 -3.22
C ALA A 20 0.81 21.56 -3.72
N ARG A 21 0.59 21.58 -5.06
CA ARG A 21 -0.62 21.01 -5.68
C ARG A 21 -0.69 19.50 -5.50
N GLN A 22 0.43 18.79 -5.69
CA GLN A 22 0.49 17.34 -5.47
C GLN A 22 0.19 16.98 -4.01
N ILE A 23 0.88 17.61 -3.05
CA ILE A 23 0.65 17.41 -1.61
C ILE A 23 -0.82 17.63 -1.26
N TRP A 24 -1.41 18.74 -1.76
CA TRP A 24 -2.82 19.06 -1.49
C TRP A 24 -3.78 18.04 -2.11
N SER A 25 -3.51 17.60 -3.34
CA SER A 25 -4.32 16.60 -4.04
C SER A 25 -4.29 15.26 -3.31
N THR A 26 -3.10 14.78 -2.93
CA THR A 26 -2.92 13.54 -2.15
C THR A 26 -3.62 13.64 -0.80
N TYR A 27 -3.48 14.75 -0.08
CA TYR A 27 -4.16 14.96 1.20
C TYR A 27 -5.69 14.86 1.07
N ARG A 28 -6.28 15.54 0.08
CA ARG A 28 -7.73 15.47 -0.16
C ARG A 28 -8.19 14.08 -0.55
N HIS A 29 -7.46 13.42 -1.46
CA HIS A 29 -7.78 12.06 -1.88
C HIS A 29 -7.77 11.11 -0.68
N GLN A 30 -6.70 11.14 0.13
CA GLN A 30 -6.61 10.29 1.32
C GLN A 30 -7.70 10.59 2.35
N THR A 31 -8.13 11.85 2.49
CA THR A 31 -9.21 12.23 3.40
C THR A 31 -10.54 11.64 2.94
N VAL A 32 -10.87 11.73 1.65
CA VAL A 32 -12.09 11.13 1.07
C VAL A 32 -12.03 9.60 1.18
N THR A 33 -10.90 8.97 0.89
CA THR A 33 -10.75 7.51 0.98
C THR A 33 -10.75 6.99 2.42
N LYS A 34 -10.40 7.82 3.42
CA LYS A 34 -10.57 7.45 4.85
C LYS A 34 -12.04 7.22 5.20
N GLU A 35 -12.97 7.91 4.54
CA GLU A 35 -14.41 7.76 4.85
C GLU A 35 -14.98 6.42 4.38
N THR A 36 -14.32 5.72 3.46
CA THR A 36 -14.88 4.51 2.82
C THR A 36 -14.27 3.19 3.30
N LYS A 37 -13.10 3.20 3.97
CA LYS A 37 -12.41 1.98 4.41
C LYS A 37 -11.82 2.12 5.81
N LEU A 38 -12.25 1.24 6.72
CA LEU A 38 -11.71 1.14 8.08
C LEU A 38 -10.24 0.70 8.04
N ARG A 39 -9.33 1.48 8.65
CA ARG A 39 -7.91 1.12 8.80
C ARG A 39 -7.60 0.76 10.24
N LYS A 40 -6.46 0.08 10.45
CA LYS A 40 -5.98 -0.27 11.80
C LYS A 40 -5.83 0.96 12.70
N GLN A 41 -5.31 2.04 12.13
CA GLN A 41 -5.12 3.33 12.82
C GLN A 41 -6.44 4.03 13.19
N ASP A 42 -7.56 3.63 12.57
CA ASP A 42 -8.88 4.20 12.85
C ASP A 42 -9.62 3.41 13.94
N ILE A 43 -9.05 2.29 14.42
CA ILE A 43 -9.58 1.52 15.54
C ILE A 43 -9.06 2.15 16.84
N ASP A 44 -9.96 2.73 17.61
CA ASP A 44 -9.62 3.32 18.91
C ASP A 44 -8.93 2.28 19.81
N ARG A 45 -7.83 2.71 20.44
CA ARG A 45 -7.05 1.88 21.38
C ARG A 45 -6.60 0.54 20.80
N MET A 46 -6.40 0.46 19.47
CA MET A 46 -5.85 -0.71 18.80
C MET A 46 -4.62 -1.23 19.55
N MET A 47 -3.64 -0.35 19.81
CA MET A 47 -2.39 -0.68 20.51
C MET A 47 -2.57 -1.20 21.95
N ASP A 48 -3.71 -0.95 22.61
CA ASP A 48 -4.00 -1.44 23.96
C ASP A 48 -4.61 -2.86 23.94
N MET A 49 -4.97 -3.38 22.76
CA MET A 49 -5.57 -4.69 22.63
C MET A 49 -4.54 -5.82 22.83
N PRO A 50 -4.96 -6.98 23.36
CA PRO A 50 -4.10 -8.16 23.42
C PRO A 50 -3.59 -8.55 22.02
N LEU A 51 -2.32 -8.95 21.92
CA LEU A 51 -1.67 -9.32 20.66
C LEU A 51 -2.49 -10.30 19.81
N LYS A 52 -3.12 -11.30 20.45
CA LYS A 52 -3.99 -12.28 19.77
C LYS A 52 -5.16 -11.62 19.03
N LEU A 53 -5.76 -10.57 19.60
CA LEU A 53 -6.85 -9.84 18.97
C LEU A 53 -6.33 -8.97 17.83
N HIS A 54 -5.18 -8.32 18.04
CA HIS A 54 -4.44 -7.58 17.02
C HIS A 54 -4.15 -8.42 15.76
N MET A 55 -3.66 -9.64 15.96
CA MET A 55 -3.39 -10.59 14.88
C MET A 55 -4.68 -10.98 14.15
N LYS A 56 -5.76 -11.27 14.87
CA LYS A 56 -7.06 -11.60 14.27
C LYS A 56 -7.63 -10.48 13.41
N ILE A 57 -7.59 -9.24 13.92
CA ILE A 57 -8.03 -8.06 13.16
C ILE A 57 -7.18 -7.90 11.89
N SER A 58 -5.86 -8.02 12.02
CA SER A 58 -4.93 -7.92 10.89
C SER A 58 -5.23 -8.97 9.82
N ALA A 59 -5.41 -10.23 10.24
CA ALA A 59 -5.71 -11.33 9.35
C ALA A 59 -7.04 -11.12 8.61
N GLU A 60 -8.07 -10.61 9.29
CA GLU A 60 -9.37 -10.32 8.66
C GLU A 60 -9.27 -9.15 7.67
N MET A 61 -8.61 -8.06 8.05
CA MET A 61 -8.43 -6.89 7.19
C MET A 61 -7.67 -7.20 5.89
N TYR A 62 -6.68 -8.09 5.94
CA TYR A 62 -5.83 -8.43 4.80
C TYR A 62 -6.18 -9.78 4.16
N LYS A 63 -7.28 -10.42 4.59
CA LYS A 63 -7.68 -11.74 4.14
C LYS A 63 -7.74 -11.88 2.63
N SER A 64 -8.33 -10.89 1.94
CA SER A 64 -8.42 -10.89 0.47
C SER A 64 -7.02 -10.91 -0.17
N ALA A 65 -6.13 -10.01 0.25
CA ALA A 65 -4.77 -9.94 -0.28
C ALA A 65 -4.00 -11.25 -0.04
N LEU A 66 -4.09 -11.80 1.18
CA LEU A 66 -3.42 -13.04 1.57
C LEU A 66 -3.85 -14.26 0.75
N GLN A 67 -5.13 -14.33 0.37
CA GLN A 67 -5.65 -15.43 -0.44
C GLN A 67 -5.14 -15.40 -1.88
N HIS A 68 -4.80 -14.21 -2.40
CA HIS A 68 -4.36 -14.05 -3.78
C HIS A 68 -2.84 -14.06 -3.95
N MET A 69 -2.08 -13.88 -2.86
CA MET A 69 -0.64 -14.06 -2.85
C MET A 69 -0.26 -15.55 -2.72
N PRO A 70 0.36 -16.18 -3.73
CA PRO A 70 0.56 -17.63 -3.77
C PRO A 70 1.38 -18.19 -2.59
N VAL A 71 2.34 -17.42 -2.08
CA VAL A 71 3.15 -17.80 -0.92
C VAL A 71 2.29 -17.97 0.33
N PHE A 72 1.39 -17.02 0.60
CA PHE A 72 0.50 -17.06 1.76
C PHE A 72 -0.64 -18.07 1.56
N ALA A 73 -1.19 -18.18 0.35
CA ALA A 73 -2.20 -19.19 0.02
C ALA A 73 -1.70 -20.63 0.19
N LYS A 74 -0.43 -20.89 -0.12
CA LYS A 74 0.23 -22.19 0.15
C LYS A 74 0.54 -22.36 1.63
N ALA A 75 1.13 -21.36 2.28
CA ALA A 75 1.48 -21.41 3.70
C ALA A 75 0.25 -21.66 4.60
N ALA A 76 -0.90 -21.05 4.28
CA ALA A 76 -2.15 -21.24 5.02
C ALA A 76 -2.62 -22.70 5.09
N LYS A 77 -2.19 -23.55 4.16
CA LYS A 77 -2.51 -24.99 4.15
C LYS A 77 -1.60 -25.82 5.06
N VAL A 78 -0.41 -25.31 5.39
CA VAL A 78 0.64 -26.05 6.11
C VAL A 78 0.83 -25.51 7.53
N CYS A 79 0.78 -24.19 7.71
CA CYS A 79 1.00 -23.49 8.98
C CYS A 79 -0.08 -22.41 9.23
N SER A 80 -1.35 -22.83 9.25
CA SER A 80 -2.50 -21.93 9.40
C SER A 80 -2.42 -20.98 10.61
N ASP A 81 -1.81 -21.43 11.70
CA ASP A 81 -1.72 -20.68 12.95
C ASP A 81 -0.60 -19.64 12.94
N GLU A 82 0.43 -19.84 12.11
CA GLU A 82 1.59 -18.94 12.01
C GLU A 82 1.40 -17.84 10.95
N VAL A 83 0.60 -18.10 9.91
CA VAL A 83 0.29 -17.11 8.88
C VAL A 83 -0.26 -15.80 9.47
N PRO A 84 -1.23 -15.80 10.42
CA PRO A 84 -1.67 -14.57 11.08
C PRO A 84 -0.54 -13.79 11.78
N LEU A 85 0.45 -14.50 12.34
CA LEU A 85 1.58 -13.87 13.03
C LEU A 85 2.53 -13.19 12.03
N ILE A 86 2.93 -13.94 11.01
CA ILE A 86 3.83 -13.43 9.96
C ILE A 86 3.18 -12.23 9.28
N THR A 87 1.93 -12.37 8.86
CA THR A 87 1.19 -11.32 8.14
C THR A 87 0.90 -10.10 8.99
N HIS A 88 0.75 -10.24 10.31
CA HIS A 88 0.64 -9.11 11.22
C HIS A 88 1.91 -8.23 11.21
N HIS A 89 3.09 -8.83 11.07
CA HIS A 89 4.37 -8.13 11.09
C HIS A 89 4.87 -7.70 9.70
N THR A 90 4.53 -8.42 8.64
CA THR A 90 5.10 -8.21 7.30
C THR A 90 4.23 -7.38 6.37
N LEU A 91 2.94 -7.19 6.68
CA LEU A 91 2.04 -6.44 5.82
C LEU A 91 1.84 -4.99 6.27
N THR A 92 2.08 -4.08 5.34
CA THR A 92 1.71 -2.66 5.46
C THR A 92 0.73 -2.28 4.36
N GLU A 93 -0.30 -1.53 4.73
CA GLU A 93 -1.23 -0.97 3.75
C GLU A 93 -0.70 0.38 3.25
N HIS A 94 -0.63 0.55 1.93
CA HIS A 94 -0.27 1.80 1.30
C HIS A 94 -1.43 2.29 0.43
N LEU A 95 -1.64 3.61 0.45
CA LEU A 95 -2.62 4.26 -0.41
C LEU A 95 -1.91 5.19 -1.36
N GLY A 96 -2.06 4.90 -2.64
CA GLY A 96 -1.60 5.77 -3.71
C GLY A 96 -2.69 6.75 -4.12
N SER A 97 -2.32 8.01 -4.33
CA SER A 97 -3.15 8.88 -5.19
C SER A 97 -2.95 8.50 -6.66
N PRO A 98 -3.90 8.84 -7.55
CA PRO A 98 -3.68 8.71 -8.99
C PRO A 98 -2.35 9.36 -9.40
N GLN A 99 -1.60 8.71 -10.28
CA GLN A 99 -0.27 9.14 -10.77
C GLN A 99 0.86 9.09 -9.73
N GLN A 100 0.62 8.60 -8.50
CA GLN A 100 1.69 8.39 -7.54
C GLN A 100 2.54 7.19 -7.96
N GLU A 101 3.83 7.42 -8.14
CA GLU A 101 4.81 6.34 -8.28
C GLU A 101 4.97 5.64 -6.93
N VAL A 102 4.79 4.32 -6.91
CA VAL A 102 5.03 3.48 -5.73
C VAL A 102 6.50 3.09 -5.65
N PHE A 103 7.10 2.79 -6.80
CA PHE A 103 8.52 2.56 -6.96
C PHE A 103 9.04 3.49 -8.05
N HIS A 104 10.24 4.03 -7.83
CA HIS A 104 10.91 4.84 -8.83
C HIS A 104 11.77 3.96 -9.74
N SER A 105 11.97 4.40 -10.98
CA SER A 105 12.90 3.74 -11.90
C SER A 105 14.29 3.64 -11.25
N ASN A 106 14.95 2.49 -11.41
CA ASN A 106 16.27 2.20 -10.84
C ASN A 106 16.34 2.21 -9.31
N SER A 107 15.21 2.09 -8.61
CA SER A 107 15.18 1.84 -7.17
C SER A 107 15.09 0.34 -6.88
N CYS A 108 15.77 -0.12 -5.83
CA CYS A 108 15.67 -1.50 -5.40
C CYS A 108 14.26 -1.77 -4.84
N ILE A 109 13.57 -2.74 -5.42
CA ILE A 109 12.26 -3.18 -4.93
C ILE A 109 12.46 -4.18 -3.79
N GLY A 110 12.25 -3.71 -2.55
CA GLY A 110 12.36 -4.53 -1.34
C GLY A 110 11.04 -5.15 -0.86
N ALA A 111 9.96 -5.02 -1.63
CA ALA A 111 8.62 -5.44 -1.22
C ALA A 111 7.81 -6.03 -2.38
N ALA A 112 7.05 -7.08 -2.08
CA ALA A 112 5.97 -7.54 -2.94
C ALA A 112 4.72 -6.69 -2.72
N ILE A 113 4.02 -6.34 -3.81
CA ILE A 113 2.77 -5.59 -3.75
C ILE A 113 1.62 -6.51 -4.14
N CYS A 114 0.51 -6.41 -3.41
CA CYS A 114 -0.79 -6.92 -3.83
C CYS A 114 -1.76 -5.74 -3.95
N LEU A 115 -2.32 -5.54 -5.14
CA LEU A 115 -3.25 -4.44 -5.38
C LEU A 115 -4.63 -4.84 -4.85
N VAL A 116 -5.10 -4.24 -3.76
CA VAL A 116 -6.39 -4.62 -3.17
C VAL A 116 -7.57 -3.92 -3.84
N GLN A 117 -7.36 -2.73 -4.42
CA GLN A 117 -8.41 -1.92 -5.03
C GLN A 117 -7.83 -1.00 -6.13
N GLY A 118 -8.59 -0.80 -7.21
CA GLY A 118 -8.21 0.10 -8.31
C GLY A 118 -7.35 -0.55 -9.38
N SER A 119 -6.49 0.24 -10.03
CA SER A 119 -5.54 -0.23 -11.04
C SER A 119 -4.17 0.40 -10.85
N MET A 120 -3.12 -0.34 -11.20
CA MET A 120 -1.73 0.12 -11.13
C MET A 120 -1.00 -0.20 -12.42
N GLY A 121 -0.40 0.82 -13.04
CA GLY A 121 0.55 0.61 -14.12
C GLY A 121 1.88 0.14 -13.54
N TYR A 122 2.43 -0.92 -14.10
CA TYR A 122 3.70 -1.50 -13.67
C TYR A 122 4.60 -1.73 -14.89
N GLN A 123 5.88 -1.44 -14.73
CA GLN A 123 6.90 -1.57 -15.77
C GLN A 123 8.11 -2.25 -15.16
N ILE A 124 8.50 -3.39 -15.74
CA ILE A 124 9.61 -4.19 -15.25
C ILE A 124 10.93 -3.44 -15.46
N ALA A 125 11.76 -3.36 -14.43
CA ALA A 125 13.04 -2.64 -14.48
C ALA A 125 14.07 -3.28 -15.43
N ASN A 126 14.07 -4.62 -15.54
CA ASN A 126 15.05 -5.42 -16.28
C ASN A 126 14.50 -6.01 -17.60
N SER A 127 13.83 -5.23 -18.44
CA SER A 127 13.47 -5.73 -19.78
C SER A 127 14.74 -5.81 -20.65
N ASP A 128 15.18 -7.02 -20.98
CA ASP A 128 16.37 -7.28 -21.81
C ASP A 128 16.27 -6.73 -23.24
N GLU A 129 15.08 -6.31 -23.67
CA GLU A 129 14.85 -5.78 -25.01
C GLU A 129 14.85 -4.23 -25.05
N PRO A 130 15.81 -3.61 -25.75
CA PRO A 130 15.83 -2.17 -25.94
C PRO A 130 14.74 -1.76 -26.94
N GLY A 131 13.55 -1.39 -26.46
CA GLY A 131 12.52 -0.75 -27.29
C GLY A 131 11.08 -0.97 -26.85
N GLU A 132 10.80 -2.10 -26.20
CA GLU A 132 9.45 -2.45 -25.72
C GLU A 132 9.49 -2.69 -24.21
N LYS A 133 9.37 -1.60 -23.45
CA LYS A 133 9.08 -1.75 -22.03
C LYS A 133 7.62 -2.18 -21.90
N GLU A 134 7.38 -3.48 -21.79
CA GLU A 134 6.04 -4.01 -21.55
C GLU A 134 5.43 -3.34 -20.33
N GLN A 135 4.32 -2.63 -20.55
CA GLN A 135 3.55 -2.00 -19.50
C GLN A 135 2.44 -2.93 -19.09
N TYR A 136 2.51 -3.41 -17.86
CA TYR A 136 1.50 -4.24 -17.25
C TYR A 136 0.48 -3.37 -16.52
N SER A 137 -0.79 -3.75 -16.59
CA SER A 137 -1.85 -3.14 -15.80
C SER A 137 -2.29 -4.15 -14.75
N LEU A 138 -1.86 -3.93 -13.51
CA LEU A 138 -2.26 -4.72 -12.36
C LEU A 138 -3.70 -4.36 -11.99
N LYS A 139 -4.54 -5.38 -11.88
CA LYS A 139 -5.94 -5.32 -11.46
C LYS A 139 -6.09 -5.74 -10.00
N GLU A 140 -7.31 -5.60 -9.50
CA GLU A 140 -7.64 -5.96 -8.12
C GLU A 140 -7.31 -7.42 -7.82
N ASN A 141 -6.69 -7.60 -6.66
CA ASN A 141 -6.07 -8.81 -6.13
C ASN A 141 -4.95 -9.43 -6.97
N GLU A 142 -4.46 -8.74 -8.01
CA GLU A 142 -3.19 -9.11 -8.64
C GLU A 142 -2.02 -8.67 -7.77
N TRP A 143 -0.89 -9.37 -7.90
CA TRP A 143 0.31 -9.09 -7.13
C TRP A 143 1.52 -9.06 -8.04
N VAL A 144 2.53 -8.31 -7.61
CA VAL A 144 3.81 -8.18 -8.30
C VAL A 144 4.93 -8.27 -7.28
N CYS A 145 6.01 -8.93 -7.68
CA CYS A 145 7.27 -8.97 -6.96
C CYS A 145 8.38 -8.99 -8.01
N GLU A 146 9.31 -8.03 -7.93
CA GLU A 146 10.57 -8.17 -8.66
C GLU A 146 11.50 -9.05 -7.82
N GLY A 147 12.09 -10.07 -8.46
CA GLY A 147 13.20 -10.80 -7.86
C GLY A 147 14.45 -9.93 -7.96
N ALA A 148 15.12 -9.72 -6.83
CA ALA A 148 16.44 -9.08 -6.79
C ALA A 148 17.52 -9.95 -7.44
#